data_AF-A0AAP3A8Q7-F1
#
_entry.id   AF-A0AAP3A8Q7-F1
#
_cell.length_a   1.000
_cell.length_b   1.000
_cell.length_c   1.000
_cell.angle_alpha   90.00
_cell.angle_beta   90.00
_cell.angle_gamma   90.00
#
_symmetry.space_group_name_H-M   'P 1'
#
loop_
_entity.id
_entity.type
_entity.pdbx_description
1 polymer ?
#
loop_
_entity_poly.entity_id
_entity_poly.type
_entity_poly.pdbx_seq_one_letter_code
_entity_poly.pdbx_strand_id
1 'polypeptide(L)' 'MRIAIPVVGFSRAGGERVLSRVASELIDRGHDVFFVAPDNLSAPYYPTNASIVRSFVERRYNKY' A
#
# COMPACT_ATOMS: atom_id res chain seq x y z
N MET A 1 9.72 0.03 13.56
CA MET A 1 8.46 -0.76 13.70
C MET A 1 7.99 -1.20 12.32
N ARG A 2 7.11 -2.21 12.23
CA ARG A 2 6.54 -2.67 10.96
C ARG A 2 5.12 -2.10 10.78
N ILE A 3 4.86 -1.42 9.67
CA ILE A 3 3.66 -0.62 9.42
C ILE A 3 3.04 -1.02 8.07
N ALA A 4 1.79 -1.47 8.10
CA ALA A 4 1.00 -1.76 6.90
C ALA A 4 0.03 -0.60 6.61
N ILE A 5 0.06 -0.08 5.39
CA ILE A 5 -0.87 0.97 4.93
C ILE A 5 -1.85 0.34 3.93
N PRO A 6 -3.09 0.00 4.35
CA PRO A 6 -4.08 -0.55 3.45
C PRO A 6 -4.64 0.54 2.53
N VAL A 7 -4.71 0.25 1.23
CA VAL A 7 -5.33 1.10 0.22
C VAL A 7 -6.23 0.25 -0.68
N VAL A 8 -7.32 0.82 -1.18
CA VAL A 8 -8.21 0.14 -2.14
C VAL A 8 -7.67 0.20 -3.58
N GLY A 9 -6.62 0.97 -3.82
CA GLY A 9 -5.97 1.14 -5.10
C GLY A 9 -5.23 2.47 -5.16
N PHE A 10 -4.33 2.60 -6.14
CA PHE A 10 -3.55 3.81 -6.33
C PHE A 10 -4.25 4.77 -7.30
N SER A 11 -4.28 6.06 -6.96
CA SER A 11 -4.96 7.07 -7.79
C SER A 11 -4.26 8.44 -7.72
N ARG A 12 -4.74 9.40 -8.52
CA ARG A 12 -4.26 10.79 -8.51
C ARG A 12 -4.86 11.63 -7.37
N ALA A 13 -5.51 11.00 -6.39
CA ALA A 13 -6.14 11.69 -5.28
C ALA A 13 -5.10 12.38 -4.39
N GLY A 14 -5.45 13.54 -3.83
CA GLY A 14 -4.55 14.28 -2.92
C GLY A 14 -4.13 13.48 -1.69
N GLY A 15 -5.00 12.59 -1.19
CA GLY A 15 -4.68 11.69 -0.08
C GLY A 15 -3.54 10.73 -0.41
N GLU A 16 -3.49 10.21 -1.63
CA GLU A 16 -2.43 9.30 -2.08
C GLU A 16 -1.05 9.98 -2.04
N ARG A 17 -0.99 11.27 -2.42
CA ARG A 17 0.24 12.06 -2.33
C ARG A 17 0.76 12.15 -0.90
N VAL A 18 -0.15 12.34 0.06
CA VAL A 18 0.18 12.42 1.48
C VAL A 18 0.66 11.06 1.97
N LEU A 19 -0.07 9.99 1.67
CA LEU A 19 0.30 8.62 2.06
C LEU A 19 1.68 8.23 1.51
N SER A 20 1.94 8.50 0.23
CA SER A 20 3.23 8.21 -0.41
C SER A 20 4.40 8.91 0.28
N ARG A 21 4.22 10.19 0.65
CA ARG A 21 5.24 10.98 1.35
C ARG A 21 5.44 10.53 2.80
N VAL A 22 4.34 10.27 3.52
CA VAL A 22 4.39 9.78 4.90
C VAL A 22 5.06 8.41 4.95
N ALA A 23 4.76 7.52 4.00
CA ALA A 23 5.37 6.21 3.93
C ALA A 23 6.90 6.30 3.74
N SER A 24 7.37 7.15 2.81
CA SER A 24 8.81 7.38 2.64
C SER A 24 9.48 7.97 3.87
N GLU A 25 8.88 9.00 4.49
CA GLU A 25 9.44 9.62 5.70
C GLU A 25 9.54 8.62 6.87
N LEU A 26 8.56 7.71 7.01
CA LEU A 26 8.60 6.67 8.02
C LEU A 26 9.73 5.65 7.74
N ILE A 27 10.00 5.33 6.47
CA ILE A 27 11.13 4.49 6.08
C ILE A 27 12.46 5.17 6.41
N ASP A 28 12.57 6.46 6.10
CA ASP A 28 13.77 7.26 6.39
C ASP A 28 14.06 7.33 7.90
N ARG A 29 13.03 7.19 8.74
CA ARG A 29 13.13 7.07 10.21
C ARG A 29 13.42 5.66 10.71
N GLY A 30 13.64 4.69 9.83
CA GLY A 30 13.99 3.31 10.19
C GLY A 30 12.79 2.40 10.48
N HIS A 31 11.59 2.75 9.98
CA HIS A 31 10.44 1.84 10.03
C HIS A 31 10.36 0.98 8.76
N ASP A 32 9.90 -0.26 8.90
CA ASP A 32 9.52 -1.12 7.78
C ASP A 32 8.08 -0.77 7.38
N VAL A 33 7.90 -0.16 6.21
CA VAL A 33 6.60 0.33 5.74
C VAL A 33 6.27 -0.29 4.39
N PHE A 34 5.06 -0.81 4.27
CA PHE A 34 4.55 -1.35 3.02
C PHE A 34 3.08 -1.02 2.81
N PHE A 35 2.71 -0.83 1.55
CA PHE A 35 1.32 -0.72 1.14
C PHE A 35 0.70 -2.11 0.98
N VAL A 36 -0.55 -2.26 1.39
CA VAL A 36 -1.38 -3.43 1.05
C VAL A 36 -2.44 -2.95 0.07
N ALA A 37 -2.37 -3.42 -1.17
CA ALA A 37 -3.27 -3.00 -2.25
C ALA A 37 -3.85 -4.22 -2.99
N PRO A 38 -5.08 -4.13 -3.54
CA PRO A 38 -5.60 -5.17 -4.43
C PRO A 38 -4.66 -5.44 -5.61
N ASP A 39 -4.67 -6.69 -6.07
CA ASP A 39 -4.01 -7.12 -7.30
C ASP A 39 -4.79 -6.65 -8.54
N ASN A 40 -4.80 -5.34 -8.76
CA ASN A 40 -5.40 -4.70 -9.94
C ASN A 40 -4.32 -4.11 -10.87
N LEU A 41 -3.06 -4.52 -10.71
CA LEU A 41 -1.89 -4.05 -11.46
C LEU A 41 -1.63 -2.53 -11.39
N SER A 42 -2.35 -1.78 -10.56
CA SER A 42 -2.12 -0.34 -10.41
C SER A 42 -0.83 -0.07 -9.63
N ALA A 43 0.02 0.83 -10.11
CA ALA A 43 1.19 1.32 -9.39
C ALA A 43 0.85 2.65 -8.67
N PRO A 44 1.56 3.01 -7.59
CA PRO A 44 1.47 4.34 -6.97
C PRO A 44 1.64 5.42 -8.03
N TYR A 45 0.69 6.36 -8.08
CA TYR A 45 0.81 7.51 -8.99
C TYR A 45 1.88 8.48 -8.50
N TYR A 46 2.00 8.65 -7.18
CA TYR A 46 3.04 9.43 -6.54
C TYR A 46 4.19 8.51 -6.10
N PRO A 47 5.45 8.95 -6.23
CA PRO A 47 6.60 8.12 -5.85
C PRO A 47 6.63 7.87 -4.35
N THR A 48 7.02 6.65 -3.96
CA THR A 48 7.19 6.24 -2.57
C THR A 48 8.32 5.21 -2.47
N ASN A 49 9.02 5.20 -1.34
CA ASN A 49 10.04 4.20 -1.02
C ASN A 49 9.43 2.92 -0.42
N ALA A 50 8.13 2.93 -0.09
CA ALA A 50 7.46 1.78 0.48
C ALA A 50 7.25 0.68 -0.55
N SER A 51 7.50 -0.55 -0.11
CA SER A 51 7.19 -1.74 -0.91
C SER A 51 5.68 -1.95 -0.98
N ILE A 52 5.23 -2.74 -1.95
CA ILE A 52 3.80 -3.00 -2.16
C ILE A 52 3.56 -4.49 -2.06
N VAL A 53 2.70 -4.87 -1.13
CA VAL A 53 2.15 -6.22 -0.98
C VAL A 53 0.78 -6.25 -1.63
N ARG A 54 0.57 -7.21 -2.55
CA ARG A 54 -0.70 -7.37 -3.25
C ARG A 54 -1.60 -8.34 -2.53
N SER A 55 -2.85 -7.94 -2.29
CA SER A 55 -3.90 -8.83 -1.85
C SER A 55 -4.60 -9.46 -3.06
N PHE A 56 -4.87 -10.75 -2.96
CA PHE A 56 -5.63 -11.51 -3.95
C PHE A 56 -7.04 -11.75 -3.41
N VAL A 57 -8.00 -11.85 -4.34
CA VAL A 57 -9.36 -12.26 -4.00
C VAL A 57 -9.37 -13.77 -3.80
N GLU A 58 -9.64 -14.22 -2.59
CA GLU A 58 -9.91 -15.63 -2.33
C GLU A 58 -11.29 -15.98 -2.89
N ARG A 59 -11.32 -16.90 -3.86
CA ARG A 59 -12.57 -17.38 -4.48
C ARG A 59 -13.13 -18.60 -3.77
N ARG A 60 -12.33 -19.28 -2.95
CA ARG A 60 -12.76 -20.41 -2.13
C ARG A 60 -13.50 -19.86 -0.93
N TYR A 61 -14.82 -19.93 -1.00
CA TYR A 61 -15.66 -19.74 0.17
C TYR A 61 -15.61 -21.03 1.00
N ASN A 62 -14.88 -21.02 2.12
CA ASN A 62 -14.84 -22.16 3.02
C ASN A 62 -16.14 -22.16 3.84
N LYS A 63 -17.17 -22.79 3.28
CA LYS A 63 -18.48 -22.96 3.90
C LYS A 63 -18.38 -24.13 4.87
N TYR A 64 -17.91 -23.85 6.08
CA TYR A 64 -18.38 -24.56 7.27
C TYR A 64 -19.53 -23.75 7.85
#